data_AF-A0A1V5ZU69-F1
#
_entry.id   AF-A0A1V5ZU69-F1
#
_cell.length_a   1.000
_cell.length_b   1.000
_cell.length_c   1.000
_cell.angle_alpha   90.00
_cell.angle_beta   90.00
_cell.angle_gamma   90.00
#
_symmetry.space_group_name_H-M   'P 1'
#
loop_
_entity.id
_entity.type
_entity.pdbx_description
1 polymer ?
#
loop_
_entity_poly.entity_id
_entity_poly.type
_entity_poly.pdbx_seq_one_letter_code
_entity_poly.pdbx_strand_id
1 'polypeptide(L)' 'MPGRESDIKISSKDLVEEIKKSPKFKKTPLKEIVFAKNLDKTVEFINKKILPGDLLLVAGAGDIYKIISWLDLE' A
#
# COMPACT_ATOMS: atom_id res chain seq x y z
N MET A 1 20.75 -9.64 -7.62
CA MET A 1 19.98 -8.54 -8.24
C MET A 1 18.94 -8.05 -7.24
N PRO A 2 18.47 -6.79 -7.32
CA PRO A 2 17.33 -6.34 -6.52
C PRO A 2 16.15 -7.34 -6.70
N GLY A 3 15.50 -7.76 -5.60
CA GLY A 3 14.47 -8.81 -5.62
C GLY A 3 15.06 -10.22 -5.74
N ARG A 4 15.56 -10.79 -4.63
CA ARG A 4 16.12 -12.15 -4.56
C ARG A 4 15.07 -13.26 -4.76
N GLU A 5 13.98 -12.99 -5.47
CA GLU A 5 13.03 -14.01 -5.89
C GLU A 5 13.64 -14.76 -7.08
N SER A 6 14.10 -15.99 -6.85
CA SER A 6 14.51 -16.92 -7.89
C SER A 6 13.31 -17.19 -8.82
N ASP A 7 13.19 -16.54 -9.99
CA ASP A 7 12.10 -16.68 -10.99
C ASP A 7 10.63 -16.63 -10.49
N ILE A 8 10.39 -16.45 -9.19
CA ILE A 8 9.07 -16.41 -8.60
C ILE A 8 8.53 -14.99 -8.75
N LYS A 9 7.48 -14.85 -9.55
CA LYS A 9 6.76 -13.59 -9.69
C LYS A 9 5.82 -13.40 -8.52
N ILE A 10 6.24 -12.62 -7.52
CA ILE A 10 5.39 -12.21 -6.40
C ILE A 10 4.78 -10.85 -6.72
N SER A 11 3.46 -10.75 -6.73
CA SER A 11 2.76 -9.47 -6.85
C SER A 11 2.45 -8.87 -5.48
N SER A 12 2.18 -7.56 -5.43
CA SER A 12 1.69 -6.92 -4.20
C SER A 12 0.34 -7.49 -3.72
N LYS A 13 -0.47 -8.07 -4.62
CA LYS A 13 -1.71 -8.76 -4.24
C LYS A 13 -1.42 -10.02 -3.42
N ASP A 14 -0.43 -10.81 -3.84
CA ASP A 14 -0.02 -12.03 -3.14
C ASP A 14 0.53 -11.69 -1.75
N LEU A 15 1.28 -10.59 -1.66
CA LEU A 15 1.82 -10.09 -0.40
C LEU A 15 0.70 -9.71 0.59
N VAL A 16 -0.35 -9.01 0.13
CA VAL A 16 -1.49 -8.62 0.99
C VAL A 16 -2.22 -9.85 1.52
N GLU A 17 -2.47 -10.84 0.67
CA GLU A 17 -3.12 -12.09 1.07
C GLU A 17 -2.28 -12.85 2.10
N GLU A 18 -0.96 -12.90 1.93
CA GLU A 18 -0.08 -13.58 2.88
C GLU A 18 0.04 -12.84 4.22
N ILE A 19 0.10 -11.50 4.20
CA ILE A 19 0.11 -10.69 5.43
C ILE A 19 -1.17 -10.91 6.24
N LYS A 20 -2.34 -10.99 5.59
CA LYS A 20 -3.63 -11.24 6.26
C LYS A 20 -3.67 -12.61 6.95
N LYS A 21 -2.96 -13.61 6.43
CA LYS A 21 -2.86 -14.94 7.07
C LYS A 21 -2.03 -14.91 8.34
N SER A 22 -1.10 -13.95 8.48
CA SER A 22 -0.20 -13.83 9.62
C SER A 22 -0.95 -13.74 10.95
N PRO A 23 -0.61 -14.57 11.96
CA PRO A 23 -1.19 -14.47 13.31
C PRO A 23 -0.97 -13.09 13.95
N LYS A 24 0.14 -12.41 13.63
CA LYS A 24 0.46 -11.07 14.13
C LYS A 24 -0.54 -10.04 13.59
N PHE A 25 -0.92 -10.18 12.32
CA PHE A 25 -1.93 -9.32 11.70
C PHE A 25 -3.29 -9.56 12.34
N LYS A 26 -3.72 -10.83 12.44
CA LYS A 26 -5.02 -11.22 13.03
C LYS A 26 -5.21 -10.79 14.49
N LYS A 27 -4.13 -10.74 15.26
CA LYS A 27 -4.16 -10.32 16.67
C LYS A 27 -4.04 -8.81 16.89
N THR A 28 -3.79 -8.01 15.84
CA THR A 28 -3.70 -6.56 15.97
C THR A 28 -5.06 -5.93 15.65
N PRO A 29 -5.80 -5.41 16.64
CA PRO A 29 -7.01 -4.64 16.35
C PRO A 29 -6.66 -3.38 15.56
N LEU A 30 -7.56 -2.95 14.66
CA LEU A 30 -7.47 -1.69 13.89
C LEU A 30 -6.41 -1.61 12.77
N LYS A 31 -5.95 -2.75 12.21
CA LYS A 31 -5.09 -2.74 11.01
C LYS A 31 -5.88 -3.07 9.75
N GLU A 32 -5.91 -2.11 8.81
CA GLU A 32 -6.39 -2.33 7.45
C GLU A 32 -5.16 -2.51 6.52
N ILE A 33 -5.19 -3.54 5.69
CA ILE A 33 -4.21 -3.73 4.61
C ILE A 33 -4.96 -4.01 3.31
N VAL A 34 -4.64 -3.22 2.29
CA VAL A 34 -5.34 -3.26 1.00
C VAL A 34 -4.34 -3.35 -0.15
N PHE A 35 -4.82 -3.93 -1.25
CA PHE A 35 -4.15 -3.89 -2.54
C PHE A 35 -4.94 -2.99 -3.48
N ALA A 36 -4.29 -1.99 -4.06
CA ALA A 36 -4.84 -1.17 -5.13
C ALA A 36 -4.26 -1.63 -6.48
N LYS A 37 -5.12 -1.74 -7.49
CA LYS A 37 -4.73 -2.29 -8.80
C LYS A 37 -3.74 -1.40 -9.56
N ASN A 38 -3.80 -0.08 -9.34
CA ASN A 38 -3.00 0.92 -10.02
C ASN A 38 -2.89 2.19 -9.15
N LEU A 39 -2.08 3.16 -9.59
CA LEU A 39 -1.83 4.40 -8.88
C LEU A 39 -3.10 5.22 -8.65
N ASP A 40 -3.99 5.33 -9.65
CA ASP A 40 -5.24 6.07 -9.54
C ASP A 40 -6.12 5.52 -8.40
N LYS A 41 -6.23 4.19 -8.30
CA LYS A 41 -6.97 3.54 -7.20
C LYS A 41 -6.30 3.71 -5.86
N THR A 42 -4.97 3.82 -5.83
CA THR A 42 -4.25 4.16 -4.59
C THR A 42 -4.60 5.57 -4.14
N VAL A 43 -4.56 6.56 -5.04
CA VAL A 43 -4.92 7.96 -4.76
C VAL A 43 -6.38 8.07 -4.33
N GLU A 44 -7.30 7.45 -5.06
CA GLU A 44 -8.73 7.42 -4.71
C GLU A 44 -8.97 6.86 -3.31
N PHE A 45 -8.25 5.80 -2.93
CA PHE A 45 -8.35 5.21 -1.60
C PHE A 45 -7.81 6.14 -0.52
N ILE A 46 -6.65 6.77 -0.74
CA ILE A 46 -6.03 7.68 0.23
C ILE A 46 -6.94 8.89 0.47
N ASN A 47 -7.41 9.56 -0.59
CA ASN A 47 -8.29 10.73 -0.47
C ASN A 47 -9.60 10.41 0.28
N LYS A 48 -10.09 9.17 0.21
CA LYS A 48 -11.30 8.73 0.95
C LYS A 48 -11.06 8.45 2.44
N LYS A 49 -9.82 8.29 2.86
CA LYS A 49 -9.46 7.76 4.18
C LYS A 49 -8.69 8.76 5.03
N ILE A 50 -7.85 9.57 4.41
CA ILE A 50 -7.03 10.56 5.10
C ILE A 50 -7.88 11.73 5.56
N LEU A 51 -7.66 12.20 6.79
CA LEU A 51 -8.32 13.36 7.37
C LEU A 51 -7.30 14.47 7.64
N PRO A 52 -7.75 15.74 7.77
CA PRO A 52 -6.88 16.82 8.20
C PRO A 52 -6.16 16.48 9.51
N GLY A 53 -4.83 16.59 9.50
CA GLY A 53 -3.96 16.27 10.64
C GLY A 53 -3.34 14.86 10.60
N ASP A 54 -3.73 13.99 9.68
CA ASP A 54 -3.10 12.68 9.51
C ASP A 54 -1.70 12.80 8.89
N LEU A 55 -0.79 11.91 9.29
CA LEU A 55 0.53 11.75 8.69
C LEU A 55 0.50 10.61 7.66
N LEU A 56 0.69 10.95 6.38
CA LEU A 56 0.85 9.97 5.31
C LEU A 56 2.32 9.64 5.07
N LEU A 57 2.69 8.37 5.23
CA LEU A 57 4.00 7.86 4.84
C LEU A 57 3.90 7.12 3.50
N VAL A 58 4.58 7.66 2.49
CA VAL A 58 4.70 7.03 1.17
C VAL A 58 6.11 6.46 1.03
N ALA A 59 6.21 5.14 0.87
CA ALA A 59 7.48 4.44 0.76
C ALA A 59 7.48 3.46 -0.40
N GLY A 60 8.59 3.43 -1.15
CA GLY A 60 8.76 2.56 -2.30
C GLY A 60 9.80 3.13 -3.26
N ALA A 61 10.08 2.38 -4.32
CA ALA A 61 10.89 2.83 -5.44
C ALA A 61 10.03 3.01 -6.70
N GLY A 62 10.55 3.72 -7.70
CA GLY A 62 9.86 3.94 -8.97
C GLY A 62 8.78 5.01 -8.87
N ASP A 63 7.63 4.76 -9.49
CA ASP A 63 6.57 5.75 -9.72
C ASP A 63 5.77 6.19 -8.49
N ILE A 64 6.12 5.70 -7.29
CA ILE A 64 5.38 5.98 -6.05
C ILE A 64 5.34 7.48 -5.70
N TYR A 65 6.33 8.27 -6.13
CA TYR A 65 6.36 9.72 -5.91
C TYR A 65 5.19 10.44 -6.60
N LYS A 66 4.64 9.88 -7.69
CA LYS A 66 3.51 10.48 -8.42
C LYS A 66 2.24 10.57 -7.57
N ILE A 67 2.10 9.70 -6.57
CA ILE A 67 0.98 9.74 -5.63
C ILE A 67 0.92 11.11 -4.97
N ILE A 68 2.05 11.63 -4.48
CA ILE A 68 2.09 12.92 -3.77
C ILE A 68 1.59 14.06 -4.68
N SER A 69 1.92 14.03 -5.97
CA SER A 69 1.47 15.04 -6.93
C SER A 69 0.00 14.93 -7.34
N TRP A 70 -0.64 13.79 -7.09
CA TRP A 70 -2.03 13.51 -7.49
C TRP A 70 -3.01 13.51 -6.32
N LEU A 71 -2.50 13.57 -5.09
CA LEU A 71 -3.34 13.72 -3.91
C LEU A 71 -3.99 15.10 -3.92
N ASP A 72 -5.26 15.11 -3.53
CA ASP A 72 -6.05 16.32 -3.38
C ASP A 72 -6.01 16.70 -1.91
N LEU A 73 -4.95 17.41 -1.53
CA LEU A 73 -4.69 17.86 -0.16
C LEU A 73 -5.07 19.34 -0.05
N GLU A 74 -6.36 19.63 -0.15
CA GLU A 74 -6.95 20.93 0.19
C GLU A 74 -7.35 21.01 1.67
#